data_AF-A0A2Z2K7Z4-F1
#
_entry.id   AF-A0A2Z2K7Z4-F1
#
_cell.length_a   1.000
_cell.length_b   1.000
_cell.length_c   1.000
_cell.angle_alpha   90.00
_cell.angle_beta   90.00
_cell.angle_gamma   90.00
#
_symmetry.space_group_name_H-M   'P 1'
#
loop_
_entity.id
_entity.type
_entity.pdbx_description
1 polymer ?
#
loop_
_entity_poly.entity_id
_entity_poly.type
_entity_poly.pdbx_seq_one_letter_code
_entity_poly.pdbx_strand_id
1 'polypeptide(L)' 'MKKTRKIRKRPEIEIEFVPVEGDPIQAIADAFEPILIRALRKHDTYLKMPLVDFLRMHARQLPTKSNE' A
#
# COMPACT_ATOMS: atom_id res chain seq x y z
N MET A 1 -6.69 -7.86 43.93
CA MET A 1 -6.54 -6.81 42.89
C MET A 1 -6.95 -7.38 41.54
N LYS A 2 -8.07 -6.92 40.95
CA LYS A 2 -8.54 -7.37 39.63
C LYS A 2 -7.75 -6.63 38.54
N LYS A 3 -7.01 -7.36 37.71
CA LYS A 3 -6.26 -6.82 36.56
C LYS A 3 -7.25 -6.39 35.47
N THR A 4 -7.49 -5.09 35.31
CA THR A 4 -8.24 -4.52 34.18
C THR A 4 -7.39 -4.62 32.92
N ARG A 5 -7.79 -5.50 31.98
CA ARG A 5 -7.21 -5.55 30.63
C ARG A 5 -7.57 -4.25 29.92
N LYS A 6 -6.58 -3.42 29.57
CA LYS A 6 -6.76 -2.24 28.73
C LYS A 6 -7.25 -2.69 27.35
N ILE A 7 -8.52 -2.45 27.05
CA ILE A 7 -9.09 -2.64 25.71
C ILE A 7 -8.45 -1.55 24.84
N ARG A 8 -7.51 -1.92 23.97
CA ARG A 8 -6.93 -1.00 22.98
C ARG A 8 -8.05 -0.61 22.02
N LYS A 9 -8.42 0.68 21.98
CA LYS A 9 -9.32 1.20 20.96
C LYS A 9 -8.71 0.91 19.59
N ARG A 10 -9.50 0.37 18.65
CA ARG A 10 -9.06 0.20 17.27
C ARG A 10 -8.79 1.60 16.69
N PRO A 11 -7.69 1.79 15.95
CA PRO A 11 -7.42 3.08 15.32
C PRO A 11 -8.58 3.43 14.39
N GLU A 12 -9.06 4.67 14.50
CA GLU A 12 -9.98 5.24 13.51
C GLU A 12 -9.14 5.49 12.24
N ILE A 13 -9.51 4.83 11.15
CA ILE A 13 -8.84 4.97 9.86
C ILE A 13 -9.71 5.87 9.01
N GLU A 14 -9.21 7.05 8.66
CA GLU A 14 -9.83 7.93 7.69
C GLU A 14 -9.40 7.50 6.29
N ILE A 15 -10.38 7.13 5.45
CA ILE A 15 -10.15 6.69 4.08
C ILE A 15 -10.62 7.81 3.16
N GLU A 16 -9.69 8.41 2.44
CA GLU A 16 -9.98 9.41 1.41
C GLU A 16 -9.95 8.75 0.04
N PHE A 17 -11.05 8.87 -0.71
CA PHE A 17 -11.14 8.38 -2.08
C PHE A 17 -10.78 9.52 -3.04
N VAL A 18 -9.61 9.43 -3.64
CA VAL A 18 -9.15 10.41 -4.62
C VAL A 18 -9.48 9.90 -6.02
N PRO A 19 -10.30 10.62 -6.82
CA PRO A 19 -10.50 10.27 -8.22
C PRO A 19 -9.20 10.53 -8.98
N VAL A 20 -8.74 9.53 -9.72
CA VAL A 20 -7.49 9.59 -10.49
C VAL A 20 -7.84 9.48 -11.96
N GLU A 21 -7.43 10.47 -12.76
CA GLU A 21 -7.54 10.39 -14.21
C GLU A 21 -6.41 9.51 -14.76
N GLY A 22 -6.74 8.52 -15.60
CA GLY A 22 -5.75 7.63 -16.23
C GLY A 22 -5.50 6.32 -15.49
N ASP A 23 -4.24 5.88 -15.41
CA ASP A 23 -3.87 4.59 -14.79
C ASP A 23 -3.70 4.74 -13.26
N PRO A 24 -4.58 4.15 -12.44
CA PRO A 24 -4.50 4.28 -10.99
C PRO A 24 -3.23 3.64 -10.41
N ILE A 25 -2.68 2.60 -11.05
CA ILE A 25 -1.45 1.96 -10.57
C ILE A 25 -0.26 2.89 -10.76
N GLN A 26 -0.21 3.59 -11.89
CA GLN A 26 0.83 4.59 -12.15
C GLN A 26 0.77 5.71 -11.12
N ALA A 27 -0.42 6.26 -10.86
CA ALA A 27 -0.58 7.34 -9.89
C ALA A 27 -0.18 6.93 -8.46
N ILE A 28 -0.53 5.71 -8.04
CA ILE A 28 -0.10 5.17 -6.75
C ILE A 28 1.43 5.04 -6.72
N ALA A 29 2.03 4.48 -7.77
CA ALA A 29 3.48 4.32 -7.83
C ALA A 29 4.19 5.68 -7.75
N ASP A 30 3.76 6.67 -8.54
CA ASP A 30 4.36 8.00 -8.57
C ASP A 30 4.25 8.72 -7.21
N ALA A 31 3.13 8.54 -6.51
CA ALA A 31 2.94 9.12 -5.18
C ALA A 31 3.83 8.48 -4.09
N PHE A 32 4.01 7.15 -4.14
CA PHE A 32 4.67 6.40 -3.06
C PHE A 32 6.15 6.16 -3.29
N GLU A 33 6.59 5.94 -4.52
CA GLU A 33 7.95 5.52 -4.85
C GLU A 33 9.03 6.48 -4.34
N PRO A 34 8.89 7.82 -4.42
CA PRO A 34 9.88 8.75 -3.87
C PRO A 34 10.05 8.60 -2.34
N ILE A 35 8.95 8.42 -1.63
CA ILE A 35 8.92 8.23 -0.16
C ILE A 35 9.57 6.90 0.19
N LEU A 36 9.23 5.84 -0.54
CA LEU A 36 9.77 4.51 -0.36
C LEU A 36 11.28 4.49 -0.61
N ILE A 37 11.76 5.06 -1.72
CA ILE A 37 13.19 5.17 -2.04
C ILE A 37 13.93 5.91 -0.93
N ARG A 38 13.36 7.01 -0.42
CA ARG A 38 13.97 7.76 0.68
C ARG A 38 14.10 6.92 1.95
N ALA A 39 13.12 6.06 2.25
CA ALA A 39 13.17 5.14 3.37
C ALA A 39 14.21 4.02 3.15
N LEU A 40 14.22 3.40 1.97
CA LEU A 40 15.13 2.30 1.61
C LEU A 40 16.60 2.74 1.65
N ARG A 41 16.90 3.96 1.18
CA ARG A 41 18.26 4.52 1.23
C ARG A 41 18.81 4.67 2.65
N LYS A 42 17.96 4.84 3.67
CA LYS A 42 18.43 4.89 5.07
C LYS A 42 18.97 3.56 5.57
N HIS A 43 18.67 2.47 4.86
CA HIS A 43 19.07 1.11 5.21
C HIS A 43 20.02 0.50 4.17
N ASP A 44 20.62 1.31 3.29
CA ASP A 44 21.46 0.85 2.16
C ASP A 44 20.76 -0.18 1.27
N THR A 45 19.44 -0.03 1.11
CA THR A 45 18.61 -0.90 0.27
C THR A 45 18.05 -0.15 -0.94
N TYR A 46 17.63 -0.92 -1.93
CA TYR A 46 17.02 -0.40 -3.16
C TYR A 46 15.95 -1.35 -3.69
N LEU A 47 15.04 -0.81 -4.47
CA LEU A 47 14.08 -1.59 -5.24
C LEU A 47 14.78 -2.25 -6.41
N LYS A 48 14.59 -3.56 -6.59
CA LYS A 48 15.12 -4.31 -7.73
C LYS A 48 14.42 -3.98 -9.05
N MET A 49 13.22 -3.41 -8.99
CA MET A 49 12.41 -2.99 -10.12
C MET A 49 11.52 -1.81 -9.73
N PRO A 50 11.03 -1.01 -10.70
CA PRO A 50 10.12 0.10 -10.42
C PRO A 50 8.88 -0.34 -9.63
N LEU A 51 8.39 0.53 -8.74
CA LEU A 51 7.23 0.22 -7.90
C LEU A 51 5.98 -0.08 -8.75
N VAL A 52 5.79 0.65 -9.85
CA VAL A 52 4.68 0.43 -10.79
C VAL A 52 4.64 -1.00 -11.33
N ASP A 53 5.79 -1.57 -11.69
CA ASP A 53 5.86 -2.92 -12.27
C ASP A 53 5.54 -3.98 -11.22
N PHE A 54 6.04 -3.78 -9.99
CA PHE A 54 5.73 -4.63 -8.85
C PHE A 54 4.22 -4.64 -8.54
N LEU A 55 3.58 -3.46 -8.52
CA LEU A 55 2.15 -3.32 -8.29
C LEU A 55 1.33 -3.98 -9.41
N ARG A 56 1.72 -3.79 -10.67
CA ARG A 56 1.06 -4.45 -11.82
C ARG A 56 1.17 -5.97 -11.77
N MET A 57 2.33 -6.50 -11.38
CA MET A 57 2.51 -7.95 -11.21
C MET A 57 1.56 -8.53 -10.16
N HIS A 58 1.36 -7.83 -9.03
CA HIS A 58 0.46 -8.28 -7.99
C HIS A 58 -1.02 -8.08 -8.33
N ALA A 59 -1.38 -6.98 -8.99
CA ALA A 59 -2.75 -6.74 -9.43
C ALA A 59 -3.25 -7.83 -10.41
N ARG A 60 -2.36 -8.37 -11.26
CA ARG A 60 -2.67 -9.47 -12.19
C ARG A 60 -2.99 -10.81 -11.51
N GLN A 61 -2.62 -10.98 -10.24
CA GLN A 61 -2.74 -12.28 -9.54
C GLN A 61 -4.06 -12.46 -8.78
N LEU A 62 -4.99 -11.51 -8.83
CA LEU A 62 -6.31 -11.72 -8.25
C LEU A 62 -7.14 -12.59 -9.21
N PRO A 63 -7.44 -13.87 -8.88
CA PRO A 63 -8.54 -14.54 -9.54
C PRO A 63 -9.79 -13.72 -9.21
N THR A 64 -10.40 -13.11 -10.22
CA THR A 64 -11.80 -12.74 -10.13
C THR A 64 -12.52 -14.01 -9.69
N LYS A 65 -13.02 -14.05 -8.45
CA LYS A 65 -14.04 -15.02 -8.09
C LYS A 65 -15.20 -14.74 -9.05
N SER A 66 -15.26 -15.51 -10.12
CA SER A 66 -16.44 -15.68 -10.94
C SER A 66 -17.50 -16.18 -9.97
N ASN A 67 -18.36 -15.28 -9.50
CA ASN A 67 -19.64 -15.67 -8.97
C ASN A 67 -20.45 -16.13 -10.18
N GLU A 68 -20.40 -17.43 -10.44
CA GLU A 68 -21.38 -18.15 -11.24
C GLU A 68 -22.32 -18.88 -10.29
#